data_AF-A0AAW2VF16-F1
#
_entry.id   AF-A0AAW2VF16-F1
#
_cell.length_a   1.000
_cell.length_b   1.000
_cell.length_c   1.000
_cell.angle_alpha   90.00
_cell.angle_beta   90.00
_cell.angle_gamma   90.00
#
_symmetry.space_group_name_H-M   'P 1'
#
loop_
_entity.id
_entity.type
_entity.pdbx_description
1 polymer ?
#
loop_
_entity_poly.entity_id
_entity_poly.type
_entity_poly.pdbx_seq_one_letter_code
_entity_poly.pdbx_strand_id
1 'polypeptide(L)'
;MTDKEVRIPICKSWIIPPIFSDDEDDTFQEKENHVMEVFKTEEEDWRQPLVDYLKYGKLPSDPRRRTDIRRRATRFIYYKGTLYRWSFEGIFLRCLSDDEKDQAMEEAHSGVCGAHQSGPKLHFRIKRMGYYWPTMVKDCIGTMQRDVQACLIPRQF
;
A
#
# COMPACT_ATOMS: atom_id res chain seq x y z
N MET A 1 19.44 -5.33 35.46
CA MET A 1 18.66 -4.71 34.36
C MET A 1 17.57 -5.67 33.98
N THR A 2 16.33 -5.21 34.14
CA THR A 2 15.08 -5.96 34.00
C THR A 2 14.76 -6.23 32.55
N ASP A 3 14.56 -7.49 32.17
CA ASP A 3 13.84 -7.81 30.94
C ASP A 3 12.34 -7.86 31.28
N LYS A 4 11.55 -7.08 30.55
CA LYS A 4 10.11 -6.92 30.80
C LYS A 4 9.39 -7.98 29.99
N GLU A 5 8.95 -9.04 30.67
CA GLU A 5 8.07 -10.05 30.10
C GLU A 5 6.72 -9.39 29.73
N VAL A 6 6.45 -9.25 28.42
CA VAL A 6 5.18 -8.73 27.91
C VAL A 6 4.18 -9.88 27.83
N ARG A 7 3.19 -9.86 28.72
CA ARG A 7 2.09 -10.83 28.75
C ARG A 7 0.92 -10.30 27.91
N ILE A 8 0.67 -10.92 26.76
CA ILE A 8 -0.52 -10.64 25.95
C ILE A 8 -1.63 -11.60 26.39
N PRO A 9 -2.78 -11.13 26.90
CA PRO A 9 -3.86 -11.99 27.34
C PRO A 9 -4.61 -12.55 26.12
N ILE A 10 -4.54 -13.87 25.92
CA ILE A 10 -5.41 -14.58 24.96
C ILE A 10 -6.76 -14.79 25.64
N CYS A 11 -7.81 -14.11 25.16
CA CYS A 11 -9.18 -14.31 25.64
C CYS A 11 -9.70 -15.70 25.24
N LYS A 12 -9.83 -16.59 26.23
CA LYS A 12 -10.34 -17.96 26.12
C LYS A 12 -11.88 -17.99 26.09
N SER A 13 -12.46 -17.64 24.97
CA SER A 13 -13.86 -17.87 24.63
C SER A 13 -13.81 -18.48 23.23
N TRP A 14 -13.87 -19.79 23.03
CA TRP A 14 -14.74 -20.81 23.58
C TRP A 14 -13.97 -22.14 23.65
N ILE A 15 -13.61 -22.60 24.85
CA ILE A 15 -13.10 -23.96 25.05
C ILE A 15 -14.27 -24.76 25.62
N ILE A 16 -14.83 -25.66 24.80
CA ILE A 16 -15.71 -26.71 25.31
C ILE A 16 -14.79 -27.85 25.75
N PRO A 17 -14.83 -28.29 27.02
CA PRO A 17 -13.93 -29.35 27.50
C PRO A 17 -14.29 -30.71 26.88
N PRO A 18 -13.29 -31.59 26.73
CA PRO A 18 -13.48 -32.93 26.16
C PRO A 18 -14.22 -33.79 27.18
N ILE A 19 -15.20 -34.56 26.73
CA ILE A 19 -15.85 -35.55 27.59
C ILE A 19 -15.66 -36.94 26.97
N PHE A 20 -15.08 -37.82 27.80
CA PHE A 20 -14.90 -39.27 27.68
C PHE A 20 -13.69 -39.70 26.83
N SER A 21 -12.54 -40.03 27.44
CA SER A 21 -12.18 -41.23 28.23
C SER A 21 -12.00 -42.47 27.36
N ASP A 22 -10.72 -42.71 27.06
CA ASP A 22 -9.98 -43.93 26.70
C ASP A 22 -10.66 -45.09 25.96
N ASP A 23 -9.90 -45.54 24.96
CA ASP A 23 -9.87 -46.84 24.29
C ASP A 23 -10.63 -47.02 22.96
N GLU A 24 -9.82 -47.45 21.98
CA GLU A 24 -10.12 -48.20 20.75
C GLU A 24 -10.24 -47.45 19.40
N ASP A 25 -9.19 -47.71 18.61
CA ASP A 25 -9.21 -48.23 17.24
C ASP A 25 -9.40 -47.30 16.02
N ASP A 26 -8.65 -47.69 15.00
CA ASP A 26 -8.36 -47.19 13.67
C ASP A 26 -9.52 -46.47 12.95
N THR A 27 -9.31 -45.22 12.54
CA THR A 27 -9.70 -44.68 11.22
C THR A 27 -9.04 -43.31 11.01
N PHE A 28 -8.12 -43.21 10.05
CA PHE A 28 -7.60 -41.94 9.53
C PHE A 28 -8.72 -41.12 8.87
N GLN A 29 -9.26 -40.12 9.58
CA GLN A 29 -10.12 -39.11 8.97
C GLN A 29 -9.25 -38.06 8.27
N GLU A 30 -9.27 -38.09 6.93
CA GLU A 30 -8.74 -37.05 6.07
C GLU A 30 -9.40 -35.72 6.45
N LYS A 31 -8.60 -34.80 7.01
CA LYS A 31 -9.03 -33.43 7.25
C LYS A 31 -9.30 -32.80 5.88
N GLU A 32 -10.56 -32.50 5.60
CA GLU A 32 -10.94 -31.65 4.48
C GLU A 32 -10.14 -30.34 4.57
N ASN A 33 -9.21 -30.18 3.64
CA ASN A 33 -8.53 -28.92 3.43
C ASN A 33 -9.60 -27.91 2.98
N HIS A 34 -10.05 -27.07 3.91
CA HIS A 34 -10.86 -25.90 3.56
C HIS A 34 -9.98 -24.97 2.72
N VAL A 35 -10.03 -25.16 1.41
CA VAL A 35 -9.42 -24.26 0.43
C VAL A 35 -10.20 -22.96 0.53
N MET A 36 -9.68 -21.98 1.28
CA MET A 36 -10.11 -20.60 1.09
C MET A 36 -9.65 -20.19 -0.30
N GLU A 37 -10.60 -20.13 -1.23
CA GLU A 37 -10.42 -19.50 -2.51
C GLU A 37 -10.20 -18.01 -2.26
N VAL A 38 -8.93 -17.61 -2.22
CA VAL A 38 -8.53 -16.21 -2.21
C VAL A 38 -8.79 -15.69 -3.62
N PHE A 39 -9.98 -15.17 -3.84
CA PHE A 39 -10.24 -14.35 -5.02
C PHE A 39 -9.24 -13.21 -4.99
N LYS A 40 -8.38 -13.17 -6.01
CA LYS A 40 -7.48 -12.05 -6.25
C LYS A 40 -8.38 -10.85 -6.52
N THR A 41 -8.70 -10.06 -5.49
CA THR A 41 -9.35 -8.77 -5.71
C THR A 41 -8.41 -7.99 -6.59
N GLU A 42 -8.89 -7.62 -7.78
CA GLU A 42 -8.19 -6.65 -8.62
C GLU A 42 -7.82 -5.48 -7.71
N GLU A 43 -6.53 -5.17 -7.64
CA GLU A 43 -6.04 -4.08 -6.80
C GLU A 43 -6.69 -2.80 -7.30
N GLU A 44 -7.74 -2.37 -6.61
CA GLU A 44 -8.60 -1.30 -7.09
C GLU A 44 -7.80 0.01 -7.08
N ASP A 45 -7.49 0.51 -8.29
CA ASP A 45 -6.73 1.74 -8.47
C ASP A 45 -7.33 2.85 -7.61
N TRP A 46 -6.53 3.34 -6.67
CA TRP A 46 -6.94 4.30 -5.65
C TRP A 46 -7.53 5.60 -6.23
N ARG A 47 -7.24 5.91 -7.51
CA ARG A 47 -7.76 7.07 -8.23
C ARG A 47 -9.22 6.90 -8.63
N GLN A 48 -9.69 5.67 -8.84
CA GLN A 48 -11.01 5.40 -9.42
C GLN A 48 -12.15 6.06 -8.64
N PRO A 49 -12.23 5.95 -7.30
CA PRO A 49 -13.30 6.61 -6.56
C PRO A 49 -13.31 8.14 -6.71
N LEU A 50 -12.14 8.76 -6.94
CA LEU A 50 -12.02 10.20 -7.19
C LEU A 50 -12.40 10.55 -8.62
N VAL A 51 -11.97 9.75 -9.60
CA VAL A 51 -12.32 9.92 -11.02
C VAL A 51 -13.82 9.76 -11.20
N ASP A 52 -14.43 8.73 -10.63
CA ASP A 52 -15.86 8.48 -10.71
C ASP A 52 -16.68 9.62 -10.15
N TYR A 53 -16.24 10.17 -9.02
CA TYR A 53 -16.90 11.31 -8.42
C TYR A 53 -16.71 12.61 -9.22
N LEU A 54 -15.48 12.94 -9.63
CA LEU A 54 -15.17 14.19 -10.33
C LEU A 54 -15.68 14.21 -11.77
N LYS A 55 -15.73 13.04 -12.44
CA LYS A 55 -16.16 12.92 -13.84
C LYS A 55 -17.64 12.63 -13.98
N TYR A 56 -18.18 11.72 -13.16
CA TYR A 56 -19.55 11.22 -13.30
C TYR A 56 -20.47 11.58 -12.14
N GLY A 57 -19.96 12.20 -11.07
CA GLY A 57 -20.74 12.48 -9.86
C GLY A 57 -21.11 11.22 -9.06
N LYS A 58 -20.51 10.07 -9.37
CA LYS A 58 -20.83 8.79 -8.72
C LYS A 58 -20.19 8.73 -7.34
N LEU A 59 -20.97 8.26 -6.36
CA LEU A 59 -20.53 8.10 -4.98
C LEU A 59 -21.03 6.76 -4.44
N PRO A 60 -20.28 6.14 -3.52
CA PRO A 60 -20.70 4.90 -2.89
C PRO A 60 -21.91 5.10 -1.96
N SER A 61 -22.66 4.02 -1.78
CA SER A 61 -23.80 3.95 -0.86
C SER A 61 -23.37 4.11 0.60
N ASP A 62 -22.18 3.64 0.97
CA ASP A 62 -21.63 3.81 2.31
C ASP A 62 -21.41 5.31 2.66
N PRO A 63 -22.09 5.84 3.70
CA PRO A 63 -21.96 7.24 4.10
C PRO A 63 -20.54 7.64 4.50
N ARG A 64 -19.75 6.71 5.08
CA ARG A 64 -18.37 7.01 5.52
C ARG A 64 -17.47 7.22 4.30
N ARG A 65 -17.44 6.26 3.38
CA ARG A 65 -16.70 6.39 2.10
C ARG A 65 -17.15 7.59 1.29
N ARG A 66 -18.46 7.86 1.21
CA ARG A 66 -18.99 9.04 0.51
C ARG A 66 -18.41 10.34 1.06
N THR A 67 -18.39 10.48 2.38
CA THR A 67 -17.87 11.67 3.06
C THR A 67 -16.36 11.81 2.87
N ASP A 68 -15.62 10.70 2.94
CA ASP A 68 -14.17 10.69 2.67
C ASP A 68 -13.85 11.15 1.25
N ILE A 69 -14.52 10.59 0.23
CA ILE A 69 -14.29 10.94 -1.18
C ILE A 69 -14.57 12.43 -1.41
N ARG A 70 -15.71 12.95 -0.93
CA ARG A 70 -16.05 14.37 -1.05
C ARG A 70 -14.98 15.26 -0.44
N ARG A 71 -14.54 14.94 0.78
CA ARG A 71 -13.50 15.70 1.48
C ARG A 71 -12.19 15.68 0.70
N ARG A 72 -11.73 14.51 0.26
CA ARG A 72 -10.48 14.35 -0.48
C ARG A 72 -10.51 15.06 -1.83
N ALA A 73 -11.61 14.93 -2.57
CA ALA A 73 -11.79 15.47 -3.92
C ALA A 73 -11.60 16.99 -4.02
N THR A 74 -11.78 17.74 -2.93
CA THR A 74 -11.51 19.20 -2.89
C THR A 74 -10.09 19.59 -3.32
N ARG A 75 -9.13 18.66 -3.21
CA ARG A 75 -7.73 18.87 -3.59
C ARG A 75 -7.39 18.31 -4.96
N PHE A 76 -8.37 17.83 -5.72
CA PHE A 76 -8.15 17.17 -7.01
C PHE A 76 -9.00 17.81 -8.10
N ILE A 77 -8.51 17.70 -9.33
CA ILE A 77 -9.27 18.01 -10.53
C ILE A 77 -9.13 16.86 -11.53
N TYR A 78 -10.19 16.62 -12.30
CA TYR A 78 -10.13 15.71 -13.44
C TYR A 78 -10.17 16.53 -14.73
N TYR A 79 -9.13 16.41 -15.55
CA TYR A 79 -8.99 17.20 -16.77
C TYR A 79 -8.40 16.36 -17.91
N LYS A 80 -9.05 16.38 -19.07
CA LYS A 80 -8.63 15.69 -20.31
C LYS A 80 -8.21 14.23 -20.08
N GLY A 81 -8.96 13.47 -19.29
CA GLY A 81 -8.68 12.06 -19.05
C GLY A 81 -7.75 11.78 -17.87
N THR A 82 -7.18 12.81 -17.24
CA THR A 82 -6.15 12.66 -16.21
C THR A 82 -6.57 13.30 -14.89
N LEU A 83 -6.28 12.62 -13.78
CA LEU A 83 -6.48 13.14 -12.43
C LEU A 83 -5.24 13.93 -11.99
N TYR A 84 -5.46 15.14 -11.48
CA TYR A 84 -4.42 15.99 -10.91
C TYR A 84 -4.72 16.34 -9.47
N ARG A 85 -3.68 16.50 -8.65
CA ARG A 85 -3.75 16.99 -7.28
C ARG A 85 -3.16 18.39 -7.16
N TRP A 86 -3.85 19.27 -6.46
CA TRP A 86 -3.35 20.59 -6.08
C TRP A 86 -2.29 20.46 -4.98
N SER A 87 -1.07 20.93 -5.26
CA SER A 87 0.00 21.02 -4.27
C SER A 87 -0.10 22.31 -3.45
N PHE A 88 0.56 22.35 -2.28
CA PHE A 88 0.64 23.57 -1.48
C PHE A 88 1.40 24.69 -2.18
N GLU A 89 2.28 24.33 -3.11
CA GLU A 89 3.05 25.25 -3.95
C GLU A 89 2.24 25.80 -5.14
N GLY A 90 0.94 25.47 -5.25
CA GLY A 90 0.07 25.96 -6.31
C GLY A 90 0.28 25.28 -7.67
N ILE A 91 0.90 24.10 -7.69
CA ILE A 91 1.17 23.34 -8.91
C ILE A 91 0.24 22.10 -8.95
N PHE A 92 -0.27 21.78 -10.13
CA PHE A 92 -1.00 20.54 -10.37
C PHE A 92 -0.03 19.38 -10.61
N LEU A 93 -0.15 18.34 -9.79
CA LEU A 93 0.62 17.11 -9.91
C LEU A 93 -0.24 16.00 -10.52
N ARG A 94 0.25 15.34 -11.57
CA ARG A 94 -0.41 14.20 -12.22
C ARG A 94 -0.44 13.00 -11.27
N CYS A 95 -1.63 12.42 -11.10
CA CYS A 95 -1.82 11.26 -10.24
C CYS A 95 -1.50 9.97 -10.98
N LEU A 96 -0.56 9.19 -10.44
CA LEU A 96 -0.10 7.94 -11.04
C LEU A 96 -0.92 6.74 -10.54
N SER A 97 -1.13 5.75 -11.42
CA SER A 97 -1.55 4.40 -11.02
C SER A 97 -0.43 3.69 -10.27
N ASP A 98 -0.74 2.52 -9.72
CA ASP A 98 0.27 1.66 -9.11
C ASP A 98 1.31 1.16 -10.12
N ASP A 99 0.94 0.88 -11.37
CA ASP A 99 1.91 0.53 -12.41
C ASP A 99 2.81 1.72 -12.80
N GLU A 100 2.23 2.92 -12.94
CA GLU A 100 2.97 4.12 -13.34
C GLU A 100 3.92 4.60 -12.24
N LYS A 101 3.58 4.37 -10.96
CA LYS A 101 4.41 4.85 -9.84
C LYS A 101 5.77 4.14 -9.82
N ASP A 102 5.82 2.84 -10.15
CA ASP A 102 7.05 2.05 -10.10
C ASP A 102 8.03 2.52 -11.18
N GLN A 103 7.52 2.81 -12.38
CA GLN A 103 8.31 3.40 -13.45
C GLN A 103 8.85 4.79 -13.08
N ALA A 104 8.00 5.65 -12.49
CA ALA A 104 8.43 6.99 -12.06
C ALA A 104 9.48 6.93 -10.95
N MET A 105 9.38 5.94 -10.05
CA MET A 105 10.37 5.67 -9.01
C MET A 105 11.70 5.24 -9.61
N GLU A 106 11.70 4.31 -10.56
CA GLU A 106 12.90 3.83 -11.25
C GLU A 106 13.60 4.94 -12.04
N GLU A 107 12.85 5.75 -12.78
CA GLU A 107 13.39 6.90 -13.53
C GLU A 107 14.02 7.94 -12.58
N ALA A 108 13.33 8.26 -11.49
CA ALA A 108 13.82 9.21 -10.50
C ALA A 108 15.04 8.68 -9.72
N HIS A 109 15.17 7.36 -9.59
CA HIS A 109 16.31 6.70 -8.98
C HIS A 109 17.52 6.60 -9.93
N SER A 110 17.32 6.17 -11.18
CA SER A 110 18.37 5.94 -12.19
C SER A 110 19.02 7.24 -12.70
N GLY A 111 18.31 8.35 -12.70
CA GLY A 111 18.79 9.60 -13.32
C GLY A 111 19.86 10.38 -12.55
N VAL A 112 20.48 9.86 -11.48
CA VAL A 112 21.63 10.51 -10.79
C VAL A 112 22.68 9.46 -10.42
N CYS A 113 23.86 9.57 -11.02
CA CYS A 113 25.05 8.87 -10.54
C CYS A 113 25.52 9.55 -9.25
N GLY A 114 25.16 8.98 -8.10
CA GLY A 114 25.61 9.46 -6.79
C GLY A 114 25.06 8.55 -5.70
N ALA A 115 25.97 7.88 -4.99
CA ALA A 115 25.65 6.95 -3.91
C ALA A 115 24.58 7.54 -2.96
N HIS A 116 23.47 6.82 -2.79
CA HIS A 116 22.41 7.09 -1.82
C HIS A 116 21.65 8.42 -1.98
N GLN A 117 20.68 8.44 -2.91
CA GLN A 117 19.56 9.38 -2.80
C GLN A 117 18.78 9.06 -1.53
N SER A 118 18.69 10.00 -0.59
CA SER A 118 17.81 9.82 0.57
C SER A 118 16.34 9.85 0.12
N GLY A 119 15.46 9.07 0.76
CA GLY A 119 14.03 9.01 0.44
C GLY A 119 13.35 10.40 0.35
N PRO A 120 13.69 11.37 1.22
CA PRO A 120 13.24 12.76 1.05
C PRO A 120 13.70 13.42 -0.27
N LYS A 121 14.93 13.15 -0.75
CA LYS A 121 15.42 13.66 -2.04
C LYS A 121 14.68 13.01 -3.21
N LEU A 122 14.43 11.69 -3.14
CA LEU A 122 13.66 10.98 -4.15
C LEU A 122 12.22 11.50 -4.25
N HIS A 123 11.55 11.63 -3.10
CA HIS A 123 10.22 12.26 -3.01
C HIS A 123 10.20 13.66 -3.62
N PHE A 124 11.19 14.49 -3.29
CA PHE A 124 11.28 15.85 -3.83
C PHE A 124 11.48 15.85 -5.36
N ARG A 125 12.31 14.95 -5.88
CA ARG A 125 12.53 14.80 -7.33
C ARG A 125 11.27 14.41 -8.06
N ILE A 126 10.55 13.40 -7.58
CA ILE A 126 9.30 12.91 -8.17
C ILE A 126 8.23 14.00 -8.16
N LYS A 127 8.14 14.75 -7.04
CA LYS A 127 7.26 15.92 -6.97
C LYS A 127 7.63 16.99 -8.01
N ARG A 128 8.93 17.24 -8.24
CA ARG A 128 9.40 18.16 -9.28
C ARG A 128 9.17 17.66 -10.71
N MET A 129 9.13 16.35 -10.92
CA MET A 129 8.68 15.74 -12.18
C MET A 129 7.18 15.91 -12.41
N GLY A 130 6.44 16.41 -11.40
CA GLY A 130 5.02 16.71 -11.52
C GLY A 130 4.12 15.52 -11.17
N TYR A 131 4.62 14.55 -10.40
CA TYR A 131 3.88 13.32 -10.08
C TYR A 131 3.38 13.26 -8.63
N TYR A 132 2.33 12.46 -8.40
CA TYR A 132 1.74 12.23 -7.09
C TYR A 132 1.05 10.86 -6.97
N TRP A 133 1.16 10.26 -5.79
CA TRP A 133 0.28 9.19 -5.30
C TRP A 133 0.23 9.20 -3.75
N PRO A 134 -0.77 8.57 -3.09
CA PRO A 134 -1.02 8.73 -1.65
C PRO A 134 0.14 8.26 -0.77
N THR A 135 0.81 7.18 -1.15
CA THR A 135 1.89 6.54 -0.39
C THR A 135 3.28 7.01 -0.79
N MET A 136 3.41 8.01 -1.68
CA MET A 136 4.68 8.46 -2.26
C MET A 136 5.80 8.69 -1.24
N VAL A 137 5.50 9.31 -0.10
CA VAL A 137 6.50 9.53 0.96
C VAL A 137 6.99 8.20 1.55
N LYS A 138 6.06 7.29 1.85
CA LYS A 138 6.37 5.97 2.41
C LYS A 138 7.17 5.14 1.42
N ASP A 139 6.78 5.17 0.15
CA ASP A 139 7.43 4.38 -0.91
C ASP A 139 8.85 4.88 -1.21
N CYS A 140 9.05 6.20 -1.18
CA CYS A 140 10.38 6.82 -1.29
C CYS A 140 11.30 6.48 -0.10
N ILE A 141 10.75 6.31 1.10
CA ILE A 141 11.54 5.92 2.29
C ILE A 141 11.81 4.41 2.28
N GLY A 142 10.84 3.59 1.87
CA GLY A 142 10.93 2.13 1.85
C GLY A 142 11.89 1.59 0.78
N THR A 143 11.95 2.22 -0.39
CA THR A 143 12.91 1.87 -1.46
C THR A 143 14.37 1.92 -1.00
N MET A 144 14.70 2.88 -0.12
CA MET A 144 16.03 2.97 0.49
C MET A 144 16.47 1.67 1.19
N GLN A 145 15.56 0.98 1.89
CA GLN A 145 15.91 -0.26 2.61
C GLN A 145 16.33 -1.38 1.67
N ARG A 146 15.84 -1.38 0.42
CA ARG A 146 16.23 -2.36 -0.60
C ARG A 146 17.53 -1.96 -1.31
N ASP A 147 17.72 -0.67 -1.58
CA ASP A 147 18.91 -0.18 -2.30
C ASP A 147 20.20 -0.20 -1.46
N VAL A 148 20.09 -0.15 -0.12
CA VAL A 148 21.23 -0.40 0.80
C VAL A 148 21.84 -1.79 0.57
N GLN A 149 21.07 -2.78 0.11
CA GLN A 149 21.57 -4.13 -0.19
C GLN A 149 22.25 -4.22 -1.58
N ALA A 150 21.80 -3.42 -2.56
CA ALA A 150 22.27 -3.48 -3.94
C ALA A 150 23.57 -2.69 -4.20
N CYS A 151 23.88 -1.69 -3.37
CA CYS A 151 25.11 -0.89 -3.49
C CYS A 151 26.32 -1.45 -2.71
N LEU A 152 26.16 -2.52 -1.92
CA LEU A 152 27.25 -3.16 -1.15
C LEU A 152 28.02 -4.24 -1.93
N ILE A 153 27.65 -4.50 -3.19
CA ILE A 153 28.42 -5.40 -4.07
C ILE A 153 29.33 -4.53 -4.94
N PRO A 154 30.66 -4.53 -4.74
CA PRO A 154 31.56 -3.88 -5.68
C PRO A 154 31.38 -4.59 -7.02
N ARG A 155 30.93 -3.85 -8.05
CA ARG A 155 31.02 -4.34 -9.43
C ARG A 155 32.51 -4.51 -9.72
N GLN A 156 32.99 -5.74 -9.65
CA GLN A 156 34.33 -6.10 -10.10
C GLN A 156 34.38 -5.85 -11.61
N PHE A 157 35.32 -5.00 -12.02
CA PHE A 157 35.78 -4.91 -13.40
C PHE A 157 36.75 -6.06 -13.69
#